data_AF-A0A3D4MGB3-F1
#
_entry.id   AF-A0A3D4MGB3-F1
#
_cell.length_a   1.000
_cell.length_b   1.000
_cell.length_c   1.000
_cell.angle_alpha   90.00
_cell.angle_beta   90.00
_cell.angle_gamma   90.00
#
_symmetry.space_group_name_H-M   'P 1'
#
loop_
_entity.id
_entity.type
_entity.pdbx_description
1 polymer ?
#
loop_
_entity_poly.entity_id
_entity_poly.type
_entity_poly.pdbx_seq_one_letter_code
_entity_poly.pdbx_strand_id
1 'polypeptide(L)'
;MLALCWFYCIPFAKFLYFASAPILIVFALFMLKRGVSLARAGLRKWALALIFISLIKICAFDVRALGDDLLCTVNEQLSEVGCNRRVFQALQVFALIFLVASSFVLFQVNRMFANVKTSTQLKPDDVQLGFWSKLALMSVCVMVVWQCAPWVGYLTVGKVPDIFMQVPWQWFAIGNLLLLLYGFWRAESCNWNYEVKHKQRMAHLNQTWTQRDTLWMCVFIYLVALALSYVAHDVLTHGGTRPMVN
;
A
#
# COMPACT_ATOMS: atom_id res chain seq x y z
N MET A 1 7.61 -23.26 -20.46
CA MET A 1 8.31 -22.37 -19.49
C MET A 1 8.61 -20.98 -20.04
N LEU A 2 9.19 -20.83 -21.25
CA LEU A 2 9.46 -19.50 -21.84
C LEU A 2 8.19 -18.64 -22.04
N ALA A 3 7.09 -19.23 -22.50
CA ALA A 3 5.81 -18.53 -22.62
C ALA A 3 5.25 -18.09 -21.25
N LEU A 4 5.36 -18.93 -20.22
CA LEU A 4 4.96 -18.58 -18.84
C LEU A 4 5.82 -17.43 -18.29
N CYS A 5 7.14 -17.43 -18.50
CA CYS A 5 7.97 -16.29 -18.14
C CYS A 5 7.58 -15.01 -18.90
N TRP A 6 7.25 -15.12 -20.19
CA TRP A 6 6.84 -13.96 -21.00
C TRP A 6 5.50 -13.38 -20.53
N PHE A 7 4.50 -14.23 -20.29
CA PHE A 7 3.15 -13.81 -19.89
C PHE A 7 3.04 -13.40 -18.42
N TYR A 8 3.91 -13.87 -17.53
CA TYR A 8 3.80 -13.58 -16.09
C TYR A 8 4.98 -12.74 -15.56
N CYS A 9 6.23 -13.02 -15.93
CA CYS A 9 7.37 -12.28 -15.38
C CYS A 9 7.48 -10.87 -15.94
N ILE A 10 7.13 -10.63 -17.21
CA ILE A 10 7.19 -9.29 -17.82
C ILE A 10 6.10 -8.37 -17.25
N PRO A 11 4.82 -8.78 -17.16
CA PRO A 11 3.80 -7.96 -16.50
C PRO A 11 4.09 -7.75 -15.02
N PHE A 12 4.63 -8.76 -14.34
CA PHE A 12 5.05 -8.62 -12.95
C PHE A 12 6.21 -7.64 -12.78
N ALA A 13 7.21 -7.67 -13.66
CA ALA A 13 8.31 -6.71 -13.67
C ALA A 13 7.83 -5.29 -14.00
N LYS A 14 6.92 -5.13 -14.98
CA LYS A 14 6.25 -3.83 -15.25
C LYS A 14 5.49 -3.35 -14.02
N PHE A 15 4.73 -4.22 -13.36
CA PHE A 15 4.02 -3.88 -12.14
C PHE A 15 4.96 -3.43 -11.03
N LEU A 16 6.03 -4.19 -10.75
CA LEU A 16 7.04 -3.81 -9.75
C LEU A 16 7.73 -2.50 -10.10
N TYR A 17 8.03 -2.27 -11.39
CA TYR A 17 8.57 -1.03 -11.86
C TYR A 17 7.66 0.14 -11.48
N PHE A 18 6.37 0.11 -11.87
CA PHE A 18 5.44 1.19 -11.54
C PHE A 18 5.15 1.30 -10.04
N ALA A 19 5.04 0.18 -9.32
CA ALA A 19 4.79 0.15 -7.87
C ALA A 19 5.97 0.65 -7.02
N SER A 20 7.20 0.63 -7.54
CA SER A 20 8.39 1.05 -6.78
C SER A 20 8.32 2.50 -6.28
N ALA A 21 7.78 3.43 -7.09
CA ALA A 21 7.63 4.84 -6.71
C ALA A 21 6.66 5.06 -5.54
N PRO A 22 5.40 4.60 -5.58
CA PRO A 22 4.49 4.76 -4.45
C PRO A 22 4.99 4.04 -3.19
N ILE A 23 5.62 2.87 -3.33
CA ILE A 23 6.24 2.17 -2.20
C ILE A 23 7.36 3.02 -1.56
N LEU A 24 8.23 3.61 -2.38
CA LEU A 24 9.30 4.49 -1.90
C LEU A 24 8.76 5.75 -1.22
N ILE A 25 7.68 6.35 -1.74
CA ILE A 25 7.03 7.50 -1.10
C ILE A 25 6.49 7.11 0.27
N VAL A 26 5.76 6.00 0.37
CA VAL A 26 5.23 5.51 1.64
C VAL A 26 6.38 5.28 2.64
N PHE A 27 7.40 4.53 2.24
CA PHE A 27 8.58 4.29 3.08
C PHE A 27 9.26 5.59 3.52
N ALA A 28 9.44 6.55 2.62
CA ALA A 28 10.04 7.83 2.93
C ALA A 28 9.18 8.67 3.89
N LEU A 29 7.84 8.59 3.84
CA LEU A 29 6.97 9.23 4.83
C LEU A 29 7.19 8.66 6.23
N PHE A 30 7.32 7.33 6.36
CA PHE A 30 7.67 6.68 7.62
C PHE A 30 9.04 7.13 8.13
N MET A 31 10.04 7.17 7.25
CA MET A 31 11.37 7.70 7.59
C MET A 31 11.31 9.16 8.04
N LEU A 32 10.53 10.01 7.35
CA LEU A 32 10.38 11.41 7.71
C LEU A 32 9.76 11.54 9.10
N LYS A 33 8.67 10.82 9.36
CA LYS A 33 8.00 10.80 10.66
C LYS A 33 8.94 10.40 11.78
N ARG A 34 9.67 9.30 11.59
CA ARG A 34 10.65 8.82 12.57
C ARG A 34 11.80 9.79 12.76
N GLY A 35 12.27 10.41 11.67
CA GLY A 35 13.29 11.45 11.69
C GLY A 35 12.86 12.70 12.46
N VAL A 36 11.59 13.10 12.35
CA VAL A 36 11.01 14.20 13.14
C VAL A 36 10.85 13.80 14.60
N SER A 37 10.26 12.64 14.88
CA SER A 37 9.97 12.18 16.25
C SER A 37 11.24 11.98 17.09
N LEU A 38 12.31 11.46 16.47
CA LEU A 38 13.61 11.22 17.12
C LEU A 38 14.62 12.37 16.91
N ALA A 39 14.21 13.50 16.33
CA ALA A 39 15.08 14.64 16.00
C ALA A 39 16.36 14.26 15.19
N ARG A 40 16.28 13.21 14.35
CA ARG A 40 17.41 12.73 13.54
C ARG A 40 17.47 13.45 12.20
N ALA A 41 18.36 14.44 12.10
CA ALA A 41 18.53 15.24 10.88
C ALA A 41 18.85 14.42 9.63
N GLY A 42 19.70 13.39 9.75
CA GLY A 42 20.05 12.50 8.63
C GLY A 42 18.85 11.77 8.04
N LEU A 43 17.99 11.20 8.89
CA LEU A 43 16.78 10.48 8.45
C LEU A 43 15.81 11.39 7.71
N ARG A 44 15.64 12.65 8.16
CA ARG A 44 14.79 13.65 7.50
C ARG A 44 15.31 14.02 6.11
N LYS A 45 16.61 14.27 5.98
CA LYS A 45 17.24 14.61 4.69
C LYS A 45 17.10 13.47 3.69
N TRP A 46 17.40 12.23 4.11
CA TRP A 46 17.24 11.05 3.26
C TRP A 46 15.78 10.80 2.88
N ALA A 47 14.84 10.96 3.80
CA ALA A 47 13.42 10.84 3.50
C ALA A 47 12.97 11.83 2.41
N LEU A 48 13.33 13.10 2.53
CA LEU A 48 12.97 14.11 1.53
C LEU A 48 13.65 13.85 0.18
N ALA A 49 14.91 13.39 0.19
CA ALA A 49 15.61 12.99 -1.02
C ALA A 49 14.93 11.79 -1.71
N LEU A 50 14.47 10.79 -0.95
CA LEU A 50 13.75 9.63 -1.50
C LEU A 50 12.39 10.03 -2.09
N ILE A 51 11.66 10.95 -1.46
CA ILE A 51 10.41 11.48 -2.03
C ILE A 51 10.72 12.21 -3.35
N PHE A 52 11.77 13.04 -3.37
CA PHE A 52 12.18 13.75 -4.58
C PHE A 52 12.59 12.80 -5.72
N ILE A 53 13.38 11.77 -5.44
CA ILE A 53 13.75 10.74 -6.42
C ILE A 53 12.50 10.01 -6.95
N SER A 54 11.56 9.69 -6.07
CA SER A 54 10.30 9.05 -6.46
C SER A 54 9.45 9.96 -7.34
N LEU A 55 9.41 11.26 -7.06
CA LEU A 55 8.71 12.25 -7.90
C LEU A 55 9.36 12.39 -9.28
N ILE A 56 10.69 12.40 -9.37
CA ILE A 56 11.39 12.37 -10.66
C ILE A 56 10.99 11.11 -11.43
N LYS A 57 11.02 9.96 -10.76
CA LYS A 57 10.66 8.67 -11.37
C LYS A 57 9.23 8.68 -11.92
N ILE A 58 8.27 9.21 -11.15
CA ILE A 58 6.88 9.35 -11.61
C ILE A 58 6.77 10.32 -12.79
N CYS A 59 7.29 11.54 -12.63
CA CYS A 59 7.01 12.64 -13.57
C CYS A 59 7.82 12.53 -14.88
N ALA A 60 9.04 12.00 -14.82
CA ALA A 60 9.93 11.91 -15.97
C ALA A 60 9.85 10.54 -16.68
N PHE A 61 9.64 9.45 -15.94
CA PHE A 61 9.68 8.10 -16.51
C PHE A 61 8.30 7.45 -16.55
N ASP A 62 7.58 7.37 -15.43
CA ASP A 62 6.30 6.66 -15.39
C ASP A 62 5.26 7.34 -16.29
N VAL A 63 5.11 8.66 -16.22
CA VAL A 63 4.18 9.42 -17.08
C VAL A 63 4.48 9.23 -18.57
N ARG A 64 5.77 9.15 -18.93
CA ARG A 64 6.18 8.92 -20.32
C ARG A 64 5.85 7.50 -20.75
N ALA A 65 6.22 6.50 -19.96
CA ALA A 65 5.99 5.09 -20.27
C ALA A 65 4.49 4.73 -20.29
N LEU A 66 3.71 5.21 -19.31
CA LEU A 66 2.26 5.04 -19.29
C LEU A 66 1.57 5.82 -20.40
N GLY A 67 2.02 7.05 -20.69
CA GLY A 67 1.47 7.86 -21.76
C GLY A 67 1.70 7.23 -23.14
N ASP A 68 2.88 6.68 -23.40
CA ASP A 68 3.18 5.96 -24.64
C ASP A 68 2.32 4.68 -24.76
N ASP A 69 2.26 3.84 -23.70
CA ASP A 69 1.47 2.59 -23.70
C ASP A 69 -0.05 2.86 -23.87
N LEU A 70 -0.62 3.83 -23.14
CA LEU A 70 -2.07 4.10 -23.15
C LEU A 70 -2.53 4.96 -24.35
N LEU A 71 -1.84 6.06 -24.64
CA LEU A 71 -2.30 7.05 -25.63
C LEU A 71 -1.81 6.76 -27.05
N CYS A 72 -0.71 6.02 -27.21
CA CYS A 72 -0.25 5.58 -28.52
C CYS A 72 -0.62 4.12 -28.78
N THR A 73 -0.23 3.17 -27.93
CA THR A 73 -0.35 1.74 -28.28
C THR A 73 -1.78 1.19 -28.14
N VAL A 74 -2.45 1.45 -27.02
CA VAL A 74 -3.82 0.98 -26.79
C VAL A 74 -4.84 1.75 -27.64
N ASN A 75 -4.64 3.08 -27.78
CA ASN A 75 -5.55 3.91 -28.56
C ASN A 75 -5.50 3.61 -30.07
N GLU A 76 -4.33 3.26 -30.60
CA GLU A 76 -4.16 2.83 -32.00
C GLU A 76 -4.75 1.43 -32.26
N GLN A 77 -4.84 0.59 -31.22
CA GLN A 77 -5.54 -0.70 -31.30
C GLN A 77 -7.07 -0.60 -31.21
N LEU A 78 -7.60 0.39 -30.49
CA LEU A 78 -9.04 0.57 -30.29
C LEU A 78 -9.69 1.62 -31.20
N SER A 79 -8.91 2.56 -31.77
CA SER A 79 -9.43 3.64 -32.60
C SER A 79 -8.53 3.88 -33.81
N GLU A 80 -9.12 4.08 -35.01
CA GLU A 80 -8.38 4.47 -36.23
C GLU A 80 -7.73 5.86 -36.13
N VAL A 81 -8.02 6.60 -35.05
CA VAL A 81 -7.39 7.87 -34.72
C VAL A 81 -6.07 7.57 -34.03
N GLY A 82 -4.98 7.60 -34.80
CA GLY A 82 -3.61 7.37 -34.31
C GLY A 82 -3.21 8.29 -33.14
N CYS A 83 -2.00 8.10 -32.61
CA CYS A 83 -1.58 8.69 -31.34
C CYS A 83 -1.82 10.22 -31.23
N ASN A 84 -2.57 10.64 -30.20
CA ASN A 84 -2.85 12.06 -29.96
C ASN A 84 -1.65 12.76 -29.31
N ARG A 85 -0.69 13.14 -30.16
CA ARG A 85 0.59 13.75 -29.77
C ARG A 85 0.45 15.03 -28.96
N ARG A 86 -0.63 15.80 -29.15
CA ARG A 86 -0.90 17.03 -28.37
C ARG A 86 -1.26 16.72 -26.92
N VAL A 87 -2.10 15.72 -26.69
CA VAL A 87 -2.49 15.28 -25.33
C VAL A 87 -1.29 14.69 -24.60
N PHE A 88 -0.47 13.89 -25.27
CA PHE A 88 0.75 13.35 -24.69
C PHE A 88 1.75 14.45 -24.29
N GLN A 89 1.98 15.45 -25.16
CA GLN A 89 2.83 16.60 -24.84
C GLN A 89 2.27 17.42 -23.65
N ALA A 90 0.95 17.65 -23.61
CA ALA A 90 0.31 18.35 -22.51
C ALA A 90 0.47 17.60 -21.18
N LEU A 91 0.35 16.26 -21.19
CA LEU A 91 0.56 15.40 -20.01
C LEU A 91 2.00 15.51 -19.49
N GLN A 92 3.00 15.52 -20.37
CA GLN A 92 4.40 15.68 -19.99
C GLN A 92 4.68 17.06 -19.39
N VAL A 93 4.16 18.12 -20.00
CA VAL A 93 4.30 19.50 -19.47
C VAL A 93 3.64 19.60 -18.10
N PHE A 94 2.44 19.04 -17.93
CA PHE A 94 1.75 19.03 -16.65
C PHE A 94 2.55 18.27 -15.58
N ALA A 95 3.13 17.12 -15.93
CA ALA A 95 3.97 16.35 -15.01
C ALA A 95 5.23 17.14 -14.58
N LEU A 96 5.84 17.90 -15.49
CA LEU A 96 6.98 18.77 -15.15
C LEU A 96 6.55 19.92 -14.22
N ILE A 97 5.41 20.56 -14.49
CA ILE A 97 4.84 21.59 -13.60
C ILE A 97 4.58 21.00 -12.21
N PHE A 98 4.00 19.81 -12.14
CA PHE A 98 3.75 19.11 -10.88
C PHE A 98 5.05 18.78 -10.14
N LEU A 99 6.11 18.37 -10.84
CA LEU A 99 7.43 18.13 -10.25
C LEU A 99 8.00 19.41 -9.64
N VAL A 100 7.93 20.54 -10.34
CA VAL A 100 8.40 21.84 -9.83
C VAL A 100 7.61 22.27 -8.60
N ALA A 101 6.28 22.20 -8.67
CA ALA A 101 5.40 22.54 -7.54
C ALA A 101 5.69 21.65 -6.32
N SER A 102 5.81 20.33 -6.52
CA SER A 102 6.12 19.38 -5.46
C SER A 102 7.52 19.58 -4.87
N SER A 103 8.49 19.99 -5.69
CA SER A 103 9.84 20.33 -5.23
C SER A 103 9.83 21.57 -4.32
N PHE A 104 9.02 22.57 -4.65
CA PHE A 104 8.83 23.73 -3.79
C PHE A 104 8.19 23.34 -2.44
N VAL A 105 7.18 22.47 -2.46
CA VAL A 105 6.57 21.93 -1.23
C VAL A 105 7.61 21.18 -0.40
N LEU A 106 8.42 20.31 -1.01
CA LEU A 106 9.49 19.59 -0.31
C LEU A 106 10.53 20.53 0.29
N PHE A 107 10.84 21.64 -0.39
CA PHE A 107 11.73 22.66 0.14
C PHE A 107 11.14 23.35 1.38
N GLN A 108 9.84 23.68 1.36
CA GLN A 108 9.16 24.25 2.53
C GLN A 108 9.11 23.27 3.71
N VAL A 109 8.81 22.00 3.43
CA VAL A 109 8.84 20.91 4.42
C VAL A 109 10.25 20.76 5.00
N ASN A 110 11.30 20.80 4.17
CA ASN A 110 12.68 20.77 4.64
C ASN A 110 12.97 21.94 5.59
N ARG A 111 12.55 23.16 5.25
CA ARG A 111 12.74 24.34 6.11
C ARG A 111 12.01 24.20 7.45
N MET A 112 10.78 23.68 7.44
CA MET A 112 9.98 23.46 8.65
C MET A 112 10.65 22.44 9.58
N PHE A 113 11.17 21.34 9.04
CA PHE A 113 11.71 20.25 9.85
C PHE A 113 13.23 20.29 10.04
N ALA A 114 13.96 21.21 9.40
CA ALA A 114 15.42 21.33 9.52
C ALA A 114 15.87 21.57 10.97
N ASN A 115 15.08 22.34 11.74
CA ASN A 115 15.46 22.83 13.06
C ASN A 115 14.77 22.12 14.24
N VAL A 116 14.07 21.01 14.00
CA VAL A 116 13.52 20.23 15.13
C VAL A 116 14.68 19.60 15.90
N LYS A 117 14.92 20.11 17.11
CA LYS A 117 16.00 19.71 18.03
C LYS A 117 15.53 18.81 19.16
N THR A 118 14.23 18.82 19.47
CA THR A 118 13.65 18.07 20.58
C THR A 118 12.96 16.81 20.07
N SER A 119 13.24 15.70 20.75
CA SER A 119 12.61 14.41 20.50
C SER A 119 11.24 14.39 21.16
N THR A 120 10.19 14.13 20.39
CA THR A 120 8.81 13.99 20.92
C THR A 120 8.49 12.51 20.96
N GLN A 121 8.70 11.86 22.11
CA GLN A 121 8.48 10.43 22.28
C GLN A 121 7.16 10.21 23.01
N LEU A 122 6.25 9.47 22.37
CA LEU A 122 4.96 9.11 22.94
C LEU A 122 4.99 7.67 23.46
N LYS A 123 4.19 7.38 24.48
CA LYS A 123 3.94 6.00 24.94
C LYS A 123 2.83 5.37 24.09
N PRO A 124 2.76 4.04 23.98
CA PRO A 124 1.75 3.33 23.19
C PRO A 124 0.33 3.60 23.68
N ASP A 125 0.16 3.88 24.98
CA ASP A 125 -1.13 4.25 25.57
C ASP A 125 -1.59 5.64 25.08
N ASP A 126 -0.68 6.61 24.97
CA ASP A 126 -0.98 7.96 24.46
C ASP A 126 -1.44 7.90 22.99
N VAL A 127 -0.96 6.91 22.26
CA VAL A 127 -1.23 6.71 20.84
C VAL A 127 -2.41 5.74 20.62
N GLN A 128 -2.96 5.16 21.69
CA GLN A 128 -4.00 4.12 21.66
C GLN A 128 -3.64 2.95 20.74
N LEU A 129 -2.37 2.55 20.73
CA LEU A 129 -1.85 1.55 19.78
C LEU A 129 -2.54 0.18 19.94
N GLY A 130 -3.06 -0.13 21.14
CA GLY A 130 -3.88 -1.32 21.40
C GLY A 130 -5.22 -1.32 20.68
N PHE A 131 -5.86 -0.17 20.50
CA PHE A 131 -7.09 -0.05 19.72
C PHE A 131 -6.81 -0.28 18.23
N TRP A 132 -5.78 0.40 17.69
CA TRP A 132 -5.43 0.32 16.27
C TRP A 132 -4.95 -1.07 15.84
N SER A 133 -4.16 -1.74 16.67
CA SER A 133 -3.71 -3.11 16.40
C SER A 133 -4.87 -4.11 16.38
N LYS A 134 -5.83 -4.00 17.31
CA LYS A 134 -7.05 -4.82 17.32
C LYS A 134 -7.96 -4.52 16.14
N LEU A 135 -8.11 -3.24 15.76
CA LEU A 135 -8.90 -2.84 14.61
C LEU A 135 -8.30 -3.39 13.31
N ALA A 136 -6.96 -3.32 13.15
CA ALA A 136 -6.26 -3.93 12.03
C ALA A 136 -6.45 -5.44 11.96
N LEU A 137 -6.34 -6.14 13.11
CA LEU A 137 -6.59 -7.58 13.19
C LEU A 137 -8.03 -7.92 12.77
N MET A 138 -9.02 -7.24 13.34
CA MET A 138 -10.43 -7.45 13.00
C MET A 138 -10.68 -7.25 11.51
N SER A 139 -10.11 -6.21 10.92
CA SER A 139 -10.29 -5.89 9.49
C SER A 139 -9.64 -6.94 8.57
N VAL A 140 -8.47 -7.46 8.94
CA VAL A 140 -7.83 -8.57 8.22
C VAL A 140 -8.65 -9.86 8.35
N CYS A 141 -9.17 -10.17 9.55
CA CYS A 141 -10.07 -11.31 9.74
C CYS A 141 -11.34 -11.19 8.89
N VAL A 142 -11.95 -10.00 8.81
CA VAL A 142 -13.13 -9.75 7.96
C VAL A 142 -12.80 -10.02 6.49
N MET A 143 -11.64 -9.59 6.00
CA MET A 143 -11.22 -9.86 4.63
C MET A 143 -11.01 -11.35 4.36
N VAL A 144 -10.40 -12.09 5.28
CA VAL A 144 -10.25 -13.55 5.16
C VAL A 144 -11.62 -14.22 5.09
N VAL A 145 -12.54 -13.87 6.01
CA VAL A 145 -13.91 -14.39 6.01
C VAL A 145 -14.63 -14.04 4.70
N TRP A 146 -14.46 -12.81 4.22
CA TRP A 146 -15.06 -12.35 2.96
C TRP A 146 -14.56 -13.15 1.74
N GLN A 147 -13.27 -13.49 1.71
CA GLN A 147 -12.71 -14.29 0.63
C GLN A 147 -13.10 -15.77 0.70
N CYS A 148 -13.29 -16.30 1.90
CA CYS A 148 -13.75 -17.69 2.10
C CYS A 148 -15.25 -17.87 1.88
N ALA A 149 -16.07 -16.83 2.12
CA ALA A 149 -17.53 -16.94 2.08
C ALA A 149 -18.12 -17.37 0.71
N PRO A 150 -17.61 -16.90 -0.45
CA PRO A 150 -18.04 -17.41 -1.76
C PRO A 150 -17.86 -18.92 -1.91
N TRP A 151 -16.76 -19.48 -1.39
CA TRP A 151 -16.49 -20.92 -1.42
C TRP A 151 -17.48 -21.71 -0.58
N VAL A 152 -17.74 -21.23 0.65
CA VAL A 152 -18.73 -21.86 1.54
C VAL A 152 -20.12 -21.80 0.91
N GLY A 153 -20.51 -20.66 0.33
CA GLY A 153 -21.79 -20.52 -0.37
C GLY A 153 -21.93 -21.45 -1.57
N TYR A 154 -20.89 -21.56 -2.39
CA TYR A 154 -20.87 -22.49 -3.52
C TYR A 154 -20.98 -23.96 -3.08
N LEU A 155 -20.25 -24.38 -2.04
CA LEU A 155 -20.27 -25.75 -1.54
C LEU A 155 -21.59 -26.14 -0.83
N THR A 156 -22.30 -25.18 -0.24
CA THR A 156 -23.52 -25.44 0.55
C THR A 156 -24.80 -25.25 -0.24
N VAL A 157 -24.88 -24.21 -1.07
CA VAL A 157 -26.11 -23.82 -1.79
C VAL A 157 -25.97 -24.05 -3.30
N GLY A 158 -24.78 -24.40 -3.80
CA GLY A 158 -24.51 -24.59 -5.23
C GLY A 158 -24.44 -23.29 -6.04
N LYS A 159 -24.55 -22.12 -5.38
CA LYS A 159 -24.48 -20.80 -6.01
C LYS A 159 -23.81 -19.78 -5.09
N VAL A 160 -23.10 -18.82 -5.69
CA VAL A 160 -22.49 -17.71 -4.96
C VAL A 160 -23.51 -16.58 -4.80
N PRO A 161 -23.73 -16.03 -3.58
CA PRO A 161 -24.62 -14.88 -3.39
C PRO A 161 -24.17 -13.63 -4.17
N ASP A 162 -25.12 -12.90 -4.76
CA ASP A 162 -24.85 -11.73 -5.62
C ASP A 162 -24.08 -10.59 -4.91
N ILE A 163 -24.18 -10.52 -3.58
CA ILE A 163 -23.46 -9.54 -2.75
C ILE A 163 -21.94 -9.61 -2.98
N PHE A 164 -21.38 -10.81 -3.22
CA PHE A 164 -19.95 -11.00 -3.46
C PHE A 164 -19.50 -10.55 -4.86
N MET A 165 -20.46 -10.42 -5.80
CA MET A 165 -20.21 -9.86 -7.14
C MET A 165 -20.35 -8.33 -7.13
N GLN A 166 -21.23 -7.78 -6.29
CA GLN A 166 -21.44 -6.34 -6.16
C GLN A 166 -20.36 -5.63 -5.35
N VAL A 167 -19.77 -6.31 -4.35
CA VAL A 167 -18.72 -5.73 -3.50
C VAL A 167 -17.39 -6.45 -3.75
N PRO A 168 -16.55 -5.93 -4.66
CA PRO A 168 -15.26 -6.54 -4.98
C PRO A 168 -14.34 -6.60 -3.76
N TRP A 169 -13.65 -7.72 -3.58
CA TRP A 169 -12.68 -7.92 -2.48
C TRP A 169 -11.54 -6.89 -2.51
N GLN A 170 -11.26 -6.29 -3.66
CA GLN A 170 -10.25 -5.24 -3.84
C GLN A 170 -10.49 -4.03 -2.93
N TRP A 171 -11.75 -3.68 -2.65
CA TRP A 171 -12.08 -2.59 -1.73
C TRP A 171 -11.66 -2.91 -0.29
N PHE A 172 -11.91 -4.14 0.16
CA PHE A 172 -11.45 -4.63 1.46
C PHE A 172 -9.92 -4.70 1.54
N ALA A 173 -9.26 -5.09 0.43
CA ALA A 173 -7.81 -5.09 0.36
C ALA A 173 -7.21 -3.68 0.53
N ILE A 174 -7.73 -2.69 -0.21
CA ILE A 174 -7.29 -1.29 -0.11
C ILE A 174 -7.56 -0.74 1.30
N GLY A 175 -8.75 -1.00 1.85
CA GLY A 175 -9.11 -0.58 3.22
C GLY A 175 -8.17 -1.17 4.26
N ASN A 176 -7.88 -2.47 4.16
CA ASN A 176 -6.93 -3.15 5.05
C ASN A 176 -5.52 -2.60 4.92
N LEU A 177 -5.05 -2.33 3.70
CA LEU A 177 -3.75 -1.73 3.48
C LEU A 177 -3.65 -0.36 4.16
N LEU A 178 -4.64 0.51 3.99
CA LEU A 178 -4.66 1.84 4.62
C LEU A 178 -4.68 1.74 6.14
N LEU A 179 -5.47 0.81 6.69
CA LEU A 179 -5.55 0.59 8.13
C LEU A 179 -4.25 0.05 8.71
N LEU A 180 -3.58 -0.88 8.01
CA LEU A 180 -2.25 -1.39 8.38
C LEU A 180 -1.21 -0.28 8.34
N LEU A 181 -1.16 0.49 7.24
CA LEU A 181 -0.26 1.64 7.12
C LEU A 181 -0.49 2.65 8.23
N TYR A 182 -1.75 2.93 8.59
CA TYR A 182 -2.06 3.81 9.71
C TYR A 182 -1.66 3.21 11.06
N GLY A 183 -1.88 1.91 11.28
CA GLY A 183 -1.43 1.20 12.48
C GLY A 183 0.09 1.27 12.67
N PHE A 184 0.86 1.01 11.61
CA PHE A 184 2.32 1.19 11.61
C PHE A 184 2.71 2.65 11.78
N TRP A 185 1.96 3.58 11.18
CA TRP A 185 2.23 5.01 11.33
C TRP A 185 2.18 5.36 12.81
N ARG A 186 1.12 4.97 13.52
CA ARG A 186 0.97 5.14 14.97
C ARG A 186 2.10 4.44 15.74
N ALA A 187 2.48 3.22 15.35
CA ALA A 187 3.57 2.48 15.99
C ALA A 187 4.94 3.20 15.91
N GLU A 188 5.23 3.92 14.83
CA GLU A 188 6.50 4.66 14.67
C GLU A 188 6.58 5.95 15.50
N SER A 189 5.47 6.41 16.09
CA SER A 189 5.50 7.50 17.07
C SER A 189 5.92 7.04 18.47
N CYS A 190 5.97 5.73 18.72
CA CYS A 190 6.21 5.17 20.05
C CYS A 190 7.69 4.91 20.29
N ASN A 191 8.19 5.20 21.50
CA ASN A 191 9.49 4.71 21.94
C ASN A 191 9.35 3.32 22.58
N TRP A 192 10.10 2.35 22.06
CA TRP A 192 10.11 0.96 22.53
C TRP A 192 11.26 0.67 23.50
N ASN A 193 12.22 1.60 23.64
CA ASN A 193 13.25 1.55 24.67
C ASN A 193 12.67 2.07 25.98
N TYR A 194 11.93 1.21 26.68
CA TYR A 194 11.56 1.49 28.05
C TYR A 194 12.76 1.22 28.96
N GLU A 195 13.18 2.22 29.74
CA GLU A 195 13.88 1.97 31.00
C GLU A 195 12.88 1.34 31.97
N VAL A 196 12.62 0.04 31.79
CA VAL A 196 11.66 -0.66 32.64
C VAL A 196 12.32 -0.91 34.00
N LYS A 197 11.87 -0.20 35.04
CA LYS A 197 12.15 -0.59 36.44
C LYS A 197 11.81 -2.08 36.60
N HIS A 198 12.73 -2.86 37.16
CA HIS A 198 12.76 -4.34 37.17
C HIS A 198 11.42 -5.07 37.40
N LYS A 199 10.47 -4.51 38.15
CA LYS A 199 9.14 -5.09 38.40
C LYS A 199 8.19 -5.07 37.20
N GLN A 200 8.18 -4.02 36.39
CA GLN A 200 7.32 -3.93 35.19
C GLN A 200 7.89 -4.77 34.03
N ARG A 201 9.19 -5.11 34.10
CA ARG A 201 9.87 -5.93 33.09
C ARG A 201 9.30 -7.34 33.08
N MET A 202 8.97 -7.90 34.25
CA MET A 202 8.34 -9.22 34.38
C MET A 202 6.91 -9.24 33.84
N ALA A 203 6.12 -8.18 34.04
CA ALA A 203 4.77 -8.08 33.47
C ALA A 203 4.79 -7.95 31.94
N HIS A 204 5.78 -7.23 31.40
CA HIS A 204 5.96 -7.07 29.96
C HIS A 204 6.58 -8.31 29.28
N LEU A 205 7.40 -9.08 30.01
CA LEU A 205 7.90 -10.40 29.59
C LEU A 205 6.82 -11.49 29.65
N ASN A 206 5.79 -11.33 30.49
CA ASN A 206 4.64 -12.23 30.55
C ASN A 206 3.62 -12.01 29.40
N GLN A 207 3.72 -10.90 28.65
CA GLN A 207 2.93 -10.74 27.43
C GLN A 207 3.65 -11.43 26.28
N THR A 208 3.12 -12.57 25.85
CA THR A 208 3.63 -13.32 24.69
C THR A 208 3.46 -12.59 23.36
N TRP A 209 2.63 -11.54 23.32
CA TRP A 209 2.32 -10.76 22.12
C TRP A 209 2.36 -9.26 22.39
N THR A 210 3.25 -8.52 21.73
CA THR A 210 3.18 -7.05 21.72
C THR A 210 2.24 -6.54 20.63
N GLN A 211 1.74 -5.31 20.79
CA GLN A 211 0.89 -4.66 19.78
C GLN A 211 1.61 -4.50 18.43
N ARG A 212 2.95 -4.40 18.43
CA ARG A 212 3.77 -4.37 17.23
C ARG A 212 3.84 -5.73 16.55
N ASP A 213 3.98 -6.81 17.31
CA ASP A 213 3.99 -8.17 16.76
C ASP A 213 2.63 -8.50 16.14
N THR A 214 1.54 -8.01 16.76
CA THR A 214 0.19 -8.12 16.20
C THR A 214 0.09 -7.46 14.83
N LEU A 215 0.61 -6.23 14.67
CA LEU A 215 0.62 -5.53 13.37
C LEU A 215 1.44 -6.29 12.31
N TRP A 216 2.61 -6.82 12.67
CA TRP A 216 3.43 -7.61 11.74
C TRP A 216 2.75 -8.91 11.32
N MET A 217 2.10 -9.62 12.26
CA MET A 217 1.31 -10.80 11.91
C MET A 217 0.14 -10.45 10.99
N CYS A 218 -0.52 -9.31 11.21
CA CYS A 218 -1.58 -8.85 10.32
C CYS A 218 -1.05 -8.62 8.90
N VAL A 219 0.19 -8.15 8.72
CA VAL A 219 0.83 -8.05 7.39
C VAL A 219 0.99 -9.43 6.76
N PHE A 220 1.51 -10.40 7.49
CA PHE A 220 1.66 -11.77 6.96
C PHE A 220 0.32 -12.38 6.56
N ILE A 221 -0.69 -12.29 7.43
CA ILE A 221 -2.04 -12.80 7.15
C ILE A 221 -2.64 -12.05 5.95
N TYR A 222 -2.49 -10.73 5.87
CA TYR A 222 -2.96 -9.92 4.75
C TYR A 222 -2.30 -10.32 3.42
N LEU A 223 -0.99 -10.54 3.39
CA LEU A 223 -0.28 -10.97 2.18
C LEU A 223 -0.71 -12.37 1.74
N VAL A 224 -0.90 -13.30 2.68
CA VAL A 224 -1.43 -14.63 2.38
C VAL A 224 -2.87 -14.53 1.84
N ALA A 225 -3.72 -13.71 2.46
CA ALA A 225 -5.08 -13.46 1.98
C ALA A 225 -5.11 -12.84 0.57
N LEU A 226 -4.18 -11.93 0.26
CA LEU A 226 -4.02 -11.39 -1.09
C LEU A 226 -3.53 -12.43 -2.11
N ALA A 227 -2.67 -13.36 -1.70
CA ALA A 227 -2.24 -14.44 -2.59
C ALA A 227 -3.40 -15.41 -2.87
N LEU A 228 -4.18 -15.73 -1.84
CA LEU A 228 -5.34 -16.63 -1.93
C LEU A 228 -6.56 -15.99 -2.60
N SER A 229 -6.63 -14.66 -2.70
CA SER A 229 -7.72 -13.98 -3.39
C SER A 229 -7.75 -14.24 -4.89
N TYR A 230 -6.64 -14.66 -5.50
CA TYR A 230 -6.62 -15.16 -6.87
C TYR A 230 -7.53 -16.40 -7.02
N VAL A 231 -7.48 -17.32 -6.04
CA VAL A 231 -8.33 -18.52 -6.00
C VAL A 231 -9.81 -18.16 -5.83
N ALA A 232 -10.11 -17.14 -5.01
CA ALA A 232 -11.48 -16.65 -4.85
C ALA A 232 -12.01 -15.99 -6.14
N HIS A 233 -11.14 -15.30 -6.90
CA HIS A 233 -11.49 -14.65 -8.14
C HIS A 233 -11.88 -15.64 -9.26
N ASP A 234 -11.20 -16.78 -9.35
CA ASP A 234 -11.53 -17.85 -10.31
C ASP A 234 -12.94 -18.43 -10.05
N VAL A 235 -13.33 -18.61 -8.79
CA VAL A 235 -14.67 -19.10 -8.43
C VAL A 235 -15.75 -18.07 -8.78
N LEU A 236 -15.49 -16.79 -8.56
CA LEU A 236 -16.44 -15.71 -8.90
C LEU A 236 -16.61 -15.54 -10.42
N THR A 237 -15.55 -15.75 -11.21
CA THR A 237 -15.60 -15.63 -12.67
C THR A 237 -16.22 -16.86 -13.36
N HIS A 238 -15.99 -18.07 -12.85
CA HIS A 238 -16.63 -19.30 -13.36
C HIS A 238 -18.06 -19.52 -12.84
N GLY A 239 -18.38 -19.03 -11.64
CA GLY A 239 -19.74 -19.06 -11.10
C GLY A 239 -20.73 -18.15 -11.86
N GLY A 240 -20.24 -17.10 -12.52
CA GLY A 240 -21.06 -16.17 -13.30
C GLY A 240 -21.33 -16.56 -14.75
N THR A 241 -20.67 -17.60 -15.29
CA THR A 241 -20.66 -17.92 -16.73
C THR A 241 -21.30 -19.25 -17.11
N ARG A 242 -21.92 -19.99 -16.18
CA ARG A 242 -22.76 -21.15 -16.55
C ARG A 242 -24.25 -20.79 -16.47
N PRO A 243 -24.91 -20.45 -17.59
CA PRO A 243 -26.29 -20.86 -17.73
C PRO A 243 -26.28 -22.39 -17.71
N MET A 244 -27.01 -23.01 -16.78
CA MET A 244 -27.38 -24.41 -16.93
C MET A 244 -28.22 -24.49 -18.19
N VAL A 245 -27.59 -24.92 -19.29
CA VAL A 245 -28.28 -25.39 -20.48
C VAL A 245 -28.96 -26.69 -20.03
N ASN A 246 -30.26 -26.59 -19.77
CA ASN A 246 -31.16 -27.74 -19.81
C ASN A 246 -31.33 -28.20 -21.26
#